data_AF-A0A835X9S9-F1
#
_entry.id   AF-A0A835X9S9-F1
#
_cell.length_a   1.000
_cell.length_b   1.000
_cell.length_c   1.000
_cell.angle_alpha   90.00
_cell.angle_beta   90.00
_cell.angle_gamma   90.00
#
_symmetry.space_group_name_H-M   'P 1'
#
loop_
_entity.id
_entity.type
_entity.pdbx_description
1 polymer ?
#
loop_
_entity_poly.entity_id
_entity_poly.type
_entity_poly.pdbx_seq_one_letter_code
_entity_poly.pdbx_strand_id
1 'polypeptide(L)'
;MDDLVKAITTLKAKFAQTYQGNSHIHEAIPLSSSDFLSIDENDLNMLHKFATSNPIYYNSFEMEIMRIPCRVYEGDINEYWLNSIKHDTSYVPFYPTWILSAYALGLETKNLGFDQVIDIGSGDGRISFCAKLLG
;
A
#
# COMPACT_ATOMS: atom_id res chain seq x y z
N MET A 1 -2.25 15.76 9.15
CA MET A 1 -2.78 14.88 8.10
C MET A 1 -2.29 15.32 6.72
N ASP A 2 -2.51 16.58 6.33
CA ASP A 2 -2.15 17.10 5.00
C ASP A 2 -0.70 16.83 4.59
N ASP A 3 0.26 16.99 5.50
CA ASP A 3 1.68 16.73 5.24
C ASP A 3 1.94 15.25 4.92
N LEU A 4 1.32 14.32 5.66
CA LEU A 4 1.44 12.88 5.41
C LEU A 4 0.87 12.52 4.04
N VAL A 5 -0.33 13.02 3.70
CA VAL A 5 -0.94 12.76 2.39
C VAL A 5 -0.06 13.30 1.27
N LYS A 6 0.45 14.52 1.42
CA LYS A 6 1.35 15.15 0.45
C LYS A 6 2.65 14.37 0.29
N ALA A 7 3.23 13.87 1.38
CA ALA A 7 4.43 13.05 1.35
C ALA A 7 4.18 11.72 0.60
N ILE A 8 3.07 11.03 0.89
CA ILE A 8 2.68 9.78 0.23
C ILE A 8 2.44 10.01 -1.28
N THR A 9 1.67 11.04 -1.65
CA THR A 9 1.38 11.31 -3.08
C THR A 9 2.65 11.70 -3.83
N THR A 10 3.56 12.46 -3.21
CA THR A 10 4.85 12.83 -3.79
C THR A 10 5.74 11.59 -3.97
N LEU A 11 5.82 10.71 -2.96
CA LEU A 11 6.55 9.44 -3.06
C LEU A 11 6.02 8.57 -4.20
N LYS A 12 4.70 8.39 -4.28
CA LYS A 12 4.03 7.63 -5.36
C LYS A 12 4.34 8.21 -6.74
N ALA A 13 4.22 9.53 -6.89
CA ALA A 13 4.50 10.20 -8.15
C ALA A 13 5.96 10.02 -8.57
N LYS A 14 6.91 10.12 -7.61
CA LYS A 14 8.32 9.91 -7.92
C LYS A 14 8.63 8.46 -8.26
N PHE A 15 8.09 7.52 -7.49
CA PHE A 15 8.25 6.10 -7.75
C PHE A 15 7.77 5.70 -9.15
N ALA A 16 6.59 6.18 -9.56
CA ALA A 16 6.05 5.93 -10.90
C ALA A 16 6.96 6.44 -12.04
N GLN A 17 7.78 7.47 -11.80
CA GLN A 17 8.76 7.97 -12.77
C GLN A 17 10.07 7.18 -12.77
N THR A 18 10.43 6.54 -11.66
CA THR A 18 11.74 5.91 -11.48
C THR A 18 11.70 4.39 -11.57
N TYR A 19 10.56 3.76 -11.30
CA TYR A 19 10.38 2.32 -11.38
C TYR A 19 10.45 1.87 -12.85
N GLN A 20 11.31 0.88 -13.12
CA GLN A 20 11.55 0.34 -14.47
C GLN A 20 11.06 -1.10 -14.63
N GLY A 21 10.46 -1.69 -13.58
CA GLY A 21 9.90 -3.04 -13.65
C GLY A 21 8.56 -3.05 -14.37
N ASN A 22 8.03 -4.25 -14.57
CA ASN A 22 6.78 -4.50 -15.29
C ASN A 22 5.77 -5.27 -14.44
N SER A 23 5.97 -5.35 -13.12
CA SER A 23 5.06 -6.05 -12.22
C SER A 23 3.67 -5.41 -12.23
N HIS A 24 2.62 -6.24 -12.22
CA HIS A 24 1.25 -5.76 -12.20
C HIS A 24 0.92 -4.98 -10.92
N ILE A 25 1.51 -5.38 -9.80
CA ILE A 25 1.46 -4.65 -8.53
C ILE A 25 2.87 -4.22 -8.19
N HIS A 26 3.06 -2.94 -7.91
CA HIS A 26 4.31 -2.41 -7.42
C HIS A 26 4.03 -1.26 -6.46
N GLU A 27 4.64 -1.31 -5.29
CA GLU A 27 4.57 -0.21 -4.32
C GLU A 27 5.84 -0.10 -3.50
N ALA A 28 6.11 1.11 -3.02
CA ALA A 28 7.26 1.42 -2.19
C ALA A 28 6.82 1.77 -0.76
N ILE A 29 7.43 1.11 0.22
CA ILE A 29 7.26 1.37 1.66
C ILE A 29 8.62 1.80 2.22
N PRO A 30 8.75 2.97 2.87
CA PRO A 30 10.00 3.38 3.50
C PRO A 30 10.48 2.41 4.55
N LEU A 31 11.79 2.22 4.65
CA LEU A 31 12.42 1.29 5.61
C LEU A 31 12.42 1.82 7.05
N SER A 32 12.26 3.13 7.24
CA SER A 32 12.23 3.79 8.54
C SER A 32 11.36 5.05 8.47
N SER A 33 10.94 5.54 9.63
CA SER A 33 10.32 6.86 9.75
C SER A 33 11.31 7.95 9.35
N SER A 34 10.78 9.08 8.89
CA SER A 34 11.57 10.25 8.51
C SER A 34 10.79 11.55 8.74
N ASP A 35 11.49 12.67 8.76
CA ASP A 35 10.85 13.99 8.83
C ASP A 35 9.93 14.26 7.63
N PHE A 36 10.24 13.66 6.47
CA PHE A 36 9.43 13.79 5.26
C PHE A 36 8.18 12.91 5.30
N LEU A 37 8.32 11.65 5.75
CA LEU A 37 7.22 10.72 5.92
C LEU A 37 7.22 10.19 7.36
N SER A 38 6.51 10.90 8.23
CA SER A 38 6.39 10.55 9.63
C SER A 38 5.28 9.52 9.83
N ILE A 39 5.68 8.26 9.96
CA ILE A 39 4.84 7.11 10.32
C ILE A 39 5.44 6.53 11.60
N ASP A 40 4.61 6.06 12.52
CA ASP A 40 5.09 5.38 13.72
C ASP A 40 5.92 4.14 13.33
N GLU A 41 7.04 3.91 14.00
CA GLU A 41 7.96 2.82 13.64
C GLU A 41 7.32 1.44 13.80
N ASN A 42 6.46 1.26 14.81
CA ASN A 42 5.74 0.00 14.98
C ASN A 42 4.71 -0.19 13.87
N ASP A 43 3.98 0.87 13.50
CA ASP A 43 3.04 0.81 12.39
C ASP A 43 3.75 0.49 11.07
N LEU A 44 4.86 1.16 10.78
CA LEU A 44 5.67 0.92 9.58
C LEU A 44 6.18 -0.54 9.51
N ASN A 45 6.65 -1.08 10.63
CA ASN A 45 7.02 -2.49 10.74
C ASN A 45 5.84 -3.43 10.45
N MET A 46 4.64 -3.08 10.91
CA MET A 46 3.42 -3.85 10.62
C MET A 46 3.02 -3.78 9.14
N LEU A 47 3.23 -2.64 8.46
CA LEU A 47 3.04 -2.51 7.02
C LEU A 47 3.99 -3.43 6.23
N HIS A 48 5.27 -3.48 6.62
CA HIS A 48 6.21 -4.42 6.03
C HIS A 48 5.82 -5.87 6.28
N LYS A 49 5.36 -6.19 7.50
CA LYS A 49 4.90 -7.54 7.85
C LYS A 49 3.70 -7.98 7.02
N PHE A 50 2.77 -7.07 6.76
CA PHE A 50 1.66 -7.33 5.85
C PHE A 50 2.18 -7.70 4.46
N ALA A 51 3.05 -6.87 3.88
CA ALA A 51 3.57 -7.09 2.53
C ALA A 51 4.38 -8.40 2.41
N THR A 52 5.18 -8.77 3.42
CA THR A 52 5.95 -10.02 3.39
C THR A 52 5.11 -11.27 3.66
N SER A 53 3.96 -11.13 4.31
CA SER A 53 3.06 -12.25 4.61
C SER A 53 1.95 -12.43 3.57
N ASN A 54 1.75 -11.43 2.69
CA ASN A 54 0.69 -11.44 1.70
C ASN A 54 1.17 -12.10 0.40
N PRO A 55 0.56 -13.22 -0.02
CA PRO A 55 1.07 -14.05 -1.11
C PRO A 55 0.86 -13.45 -2.51
N ILE A 56 0.19 -12.29 -2.62
CA ILE A 56 0.14 -11.53 -3.89
C ILE A 56 1.51 -10.97 -4.27
N TYR A 57 2.40 -10.73 -3.29
CA TYR A 57 3.75 -10.26 -3.56
C TYR A 57 4.69 -11.44 -3.73
N TYR A 58 5.42 -11.46 -4.85
CA TYR A 58 6.36 -12.54 -5.19
C TYR A 58 7.82 -12.09 -5.12
N ASN A 59 8.08 -10.78 -5.08
CA ASN A 59 9.44 -10.24 -5.04
C ASN A 59 9.50 -8.95 -4.23
N SER A 60 10.70 -8.63 -3.73
CA SER A 60 10.98 -7.34 -3.12
C SER A 60 12.45 -6.97 -3.25
N PHE A 61 12.74 -5.68 -3.36
CA PHE A 61 14.10 -5.16 -3.41
C PHE A 61 14.16 -3.76 -2.80
N GLU A 62 15.36 -3.27 -2.50
CA GLU A 62 15.55 -1.93 -1.96
C GLU A 62 15.80 -0.92 -3.07
N MET A 63 15.21 0.26 -2.93
CA MET A 63 15.33 1.37 -3.86
C MET A 63 15.34 2.69 -3.10
N GLU A 64 16.27 3.58 -3.42
CA GLU A 64 16.24 4.94 -2.90
C GLU A 64 15.30 5.81 -3.74
N ILE A 65 14.31 6.42 -3.11
CA ILE A 65 13.34 7.32 -3.76
C ILE A 65 13.38 8.66 -3.02
N MET A 66 13.84 9.72 -3.69
CA MET A 66 14.01 11.05 -3.06
C MET A 66 14.90 11.03 -1.80
N ARG A 67 15.98 10.24 -1.81
CA ARG A 67 16.85 10.00 -0.64
C ARG A 67 16.19 9.29 0.53
N ILE A 68 15.03 8.66 0.30
CA ILE A 68 14.33 7.83 1.27
C ILE A 68 14.57 6.37 0.87
N PRO A 69 15.30 5.60 1.68
CA PRO A 69 15.42 4.16 1.49
C PRO A 69 14.05 3.50 1.60
N CYS A 70 13.59 2.87 0.52
CA CYS A 70 12.32 2.16 0.47
C CYS A 70 12.55 0.70 0.13
N ARG A 71 11.70 -0.18 0.65
CA ARG A 71 11.50 -1.51 0.07
C ARG A 71 10.38 -1.42 -0.95
N VAL A 72 10.69 -1.83 -2.17
CA VAL A 72 9.74 -2.02 -3.24
C VAL A 72 9.22 -3.45 -3.16
N TYR A 73 7.90 -3.61 -3.17
CA TYR A 73 7.24 -4.90 -3.25
C TYR A 73 6.59 -5.05 -4.62
N GLU A 74 6.83 -6.19 -5.26
CA GLU A 74 6.29 -6.54 -6.57
C GLU A 74 5.36 -7.74 -6.44
N GLY A 75 4.26 -7.72 -7.17
CA GLY A 75 3.20 -8.70 -7.03
C GLY A 75 2.28 -8.87 -8.22
N ASP A 76 1.42 -9.88 -8.14
CA ASP A 76 0.37 -10.15 -9.11
C ASP A 76 -0.90 -10.63 -8.39
N ILE A 77 -2.04 -10.14 -8.87
CA ILE A 77 -3.39 -10.44 -8.37
C ILE A 77 -4.11 -11.47 -9.23
N ASN A 78 -3.56 -11.80 -10.40
CA ASN A 78 -4.21 -12.66 -11.40
C ASN A 78 -4.59 -14.05 -10.87
N GLU A 79 -3.91 -14.55 -9.84
CA GLU A 79 -4.19 -15.86 -9.23
C GLU A 79 -5.07 -15.78 -7.97
N TYR A 80 -5.35 -14.57 -7.46
CA TYR A 80 -6.04 -14.37 -6.17
C TYR A 80 -7.43 -13.73 -6.30
N TRP A 81 -7.66 -12.94 -7.34
CA TRP A 81 -8.98 -12.43 -7.67
C TRP A 81 -9.54 -13.16 -8.88
N LEU A 82 -10.87 -13.07 -9.04
CA LEU A 82 -11.55 -13.57 -10.23
C LEU A 82 -10.98 -12.86 -11.46
N ASN A 83 -9.96 -13.49 -12.05
CA ASN A 83 -9.37 -13.03 -13.27
C ASN A 83 -10.37 -13.28 -14.39
N SER A 84 -10.94 -12.18 -14.91
CA SER A 84 -11.89 -12.18 -16.01
C SER A 84 -11.27 -12.63 -17.34
N ILE A 85 -9.97 -12.93 -17.40
CA ILE A 85 -9.38 -13.56 -18.59
C ILE A 85 -10.01 -14.95 -18.86
N LYS A 86 -10.64 -15.60 -17.87
CA LYS A 86 -11.43 -16.84 -18.08
C LYS A 86 -12.90 -16.64 -18.46
N HIS A 87 -13.48 -15.47 -18.18
CA HIS A 87 -14.90 -15.18 -18.45
C HIS A 87 -15.05 -13.71 -18.86
N ASP A 88 -15.43 -13.52 -20.13
CA ASP A 88 -15.45 -12.32 -20.99
C ASP A 88 -16.35 -11.14 -20.50
N THR A 89 -16.39 -10.85 -19.20
CA THR A 89 -17.39 -9.92 -18.61
C THR A 89 -16.85 -8.92 -17.60
N SER A 90 -15.54 -8.70 -17.46
CA SER A 90 -15.02 -7.70 -16.50
C SER A 90 -13.96 -6.79 -17.10
N TYR A 91 -14.34 -5.53 -17.28
CA TYR A 91 -13.46 -4.41 -17.65
C TYR A 91 -12.58 -4.05 -16.45
N VAL A 92 -11.29 -4.42 -16.55
CA VAL A 92 -10.13 -4.02 -15.71
C VAL A 92 -10.24 -4.35 -14.21
N PRO A 93 -9.33 -5.14 -13.61
CA PRO A 93 -9.30 -5.28 -12.16
C PRO A 93 -8.97 -3.91 -11.53
N PHE A 94 -9.72 -3.54 -10.49
CA PHE A 94 -9.29 -2.46 -9.59
C PHE A 94 -7.93 -2.87 -9.00
N TYR A 95 -6.86 -2.17 -9.36
CA TYR A 95 -5.55 -2.40 -8.73
C TYR A 95 -5.67 -2.15 -7.22
N PRO A 96 -5.00 -2.95 -6.38
CA PRO A 96 -5.07 -2.75 -4.95
C PRO A 96 -4.58 -1.35 -4.58
N THR A 97 -5.25 -0.74 -3.62
CA THR A 97 -4.79 0.53 -3.02
C THR A 97 -3.40 0.31 -2.42
N TRP A 98 -2.46 1.24 -2.65
CA TRP A 98 -1.16 1.20 -1.97
C TRP A 98 -1.35 1.14 -0.45
N ILE A 99 -0.58 0.31 0.25
CA ILE A 99 -0.72 0.12 1.69
C ILE A 99 -0.48 1.43 2.46
N LEU A 100 0.40 2.31 1.97
CA LEU A 100 0.57 3.67 2.52
C LEU A 100 -0.68 4.54 2.34
N SER A 101 -1.37 4.40 1.21
CA SER A 101 -2.65 5.10 1.00
C SER A 101 -3.76 4.52 1.91
N ALA A 102 -3.79 3.20 2.10
CA ALA A 102 -4.70 2.55 3.05
C ALA A 102 -4.41 2.98 4.50
N TYR A 103 -3.14 3.12 4.88
CA TYR A 103 -2.71 3.63 6.18
C TYR A 103 -3.19 5.06 6.41
N ALA A 104 -3.00 5.96 5.44
CA ALA A 104 -3.51 7.32 5.54
C ALA A 104 -5.04 7.35 5.69
N LEU A 105 -5.78 6.54 4.93
CA LEU A 105 -7.23 6.45 5.06
C LEU A 105 -7.66 5.99 6.47
N GLY A 106 -7.02 4.95 7.02
CA GLY A 106 -7.28 4.49 8.38
C GLY A 106 -6.98 5.57 9.42
N LEU A 107 -5.87 6.29 9.26
CA LEU A 107 -5.45 7.32 10.21
C LEU A 107 -6.40 8.49 10.23
N GLU A 108 -6.86 8.92 9.06
CA GLU A 108 -7.84 10.00 8.98
C GLU A 108 -9.20 9.57 9.51
N THR A 109 -9.61 8.33 9.26
CA THR A 109 -10.84 7.78 9.84
C THR A 109 -10.82 7.84 11.37
N LYS A 110 -9.69 7.46 11.98
CA LYS A 110 -9.47 7.62 13.42
C LYS A 110 -9.50 9.08 13.87
N ASN A 111 -8.83 9.98 13.13
CA ASN A 111 -8.80 11.42 13.46
C ASN A 111 -10.19 12.07 13.39
N LEU A 112 -11.07 11.57 12.52
CA LEU A 112 -12.46 12.00 12.41
C LEU A 112 -13.36 11.45 13.54
N GLY A 113 -12.82 10.60 14.42
CA GLY A 113 -13.52 10.08 15.59
C GLY A 113 -14.46 8.91 15.29
N PHE A 114 -14.22 8.17 14.20
CA PHE A 114 -14.95 6.94 13.92
C PHE A 114 -14.34 5.75 14.67
N ASP A 115 -15.17 4.97 15.34
CA ASP A 115 -14.76 3.79 16.13
C ASP A 115 -14.78 2.47 15.34
N GLN A 116 -15.39 2.46 14.15
CA GLN A 116 -15.57 1.26 13.33
C GLN A 116 -15.40 1.57 11.85
N VAL A 117 -14.72 0.65 11.14
CA VAL A 117 -14.55 0.68 9.69
C VAL A 117 -15.11 -0.61 9.10
N ILE A 118 -15.98 -0.48 8.11
CA ILE A 118 -16.54 -1.61 7.35
C ILE A 118 -16.01 -1.53 5.93
N ASP A 119 -15.13 -2.47 5.57
CA ASP A 119 -14.49 -2.57 4.25
C ASP A 119 -15.23 -3.61 3.40
N ILE A 120 -16.14 -3.15 2.53
CA ILE A 120 -16.95 -4.02 1.67
C ILE A 120 -16.19 -4.28 0.37
N GLY A 121 -15.86 -5.55 0.12
CA GLY A 121 -15.03 -5.92 -1.03
C GLY A 121 -13.55 -5.66 -0.75
N SER A 122 -13.09 -6.00 0.45
CA SER A 122 -11.75 -5.71 0.97
C SER A 122 -10.58 -6.26 0.15
N GLY A 123 -10.83 -7.19 -0.76
CA GLY A 123 -9.82 -7.76 -1.65
C GLY A 123 -8.71 -8.43 -0.85
N ASP A 124 -7.49 -7.92 -0.96
CA ASP A 124 -6.31 -8.43 -0.26
C ASP A 124 -6.19 -7.89 1.18
N GLY A 125 -7.14 -7.05 1.61
CA GLY A 125 -7.33 -6.68 3.00
C GLY A 125 -6.53 -5.46 3.46
N ARG A 126 -5.84 -4.74 2.57
CA ARG A 126 -4.99 -3.59 2.96
C ARG A 126 -5.72 -2.52 3.78
N ILE A 127 -6.92 -2.11 3.34
CA ILE A 127 -7.70 -1.07 4.03
C ILE A 127 -8.16 -1.59 5.40
N SER A 128 -8.79 -2.77 5.43
CA SER A 128 -9.19 -3.42 6.69
C SER A 128 -8.04 -3.63 7.67
N PHE A 129 -6.85 -4.01 7.18
CA PHE A 129 -5.65 -4.21 7.98
C PHE A 129 -5.16 -2.89 8.58
N CYS A 130 -5.02 -1.85 7.76
CA CYS A 130 -4.56 -0.54 8.20
C CYS A 130 -5.55 0.11 9.18
N ALA A 131 -6.85 -0.02 8.95
CA ALA A 131 -7.87 0.41 9.91
C ALA A 131 -7.68 -0.32 11.25
N LYS A 132 -7.57 -1.64 11.23
CA LYS A 132 -7.38 -2.46 12.44
C LYS A 132 -6.09 -2.16 13.20
N LEU A 133 -5.01 -1.84 12.47
CA LEU A 133 -3.72 -1.47 13.05
C LEU A 133 -3.84 -0.18 13.88
N LEU A 134 -4.60 0.79 13.37
CA LEU A 134 -4.66 2.13 13.93
C LEU A 134 -5.63 2.27 15.11
N GLY A 135 -6.58 1.35 15.28
CA GLY A 135 -7.47 1.27 16.44
C GLY A 135 -8.92 1.14 16.03
#